data_AF-A0A919UFJ5-F1
#
_entry.id   AF-A0A919UFJ5-F1
#
_cell.length_a   1.000
_cell.length_b   1.000
_cell.length_c   1.000
_cell.angle_alpha   90.00
_cell.angle_beta   90.00
_cell.angle_gamma   90.00
#
_symmetry.space_group_name_H-M   'P 1'
#
loop_
_entity.id
_entity.type
_entity.pdbx_description
1 polymer ?
#
loop_
_entity_poly.entity_id
_entity_poly.type
_entity_poly.pdbx_seq_one_letter_code
_entity_poly.pdbx_strand_id
1 'polypeptide(L)'
;MRYVVAEQFDARAYLTALPQLAGDLPPGAARFATDPDHYDLAGLRCVKDLSIGELDGSRIRFTGNPWKHDEDLVIQYTGVTSLDVEPGEPSPVSGQDPIGSVQLDEILPAPEGCRHEIAGHHGRIVVVCADLTATWLRVPRPDDPPPGWWTPVRRLDRFNWLGEQRDGAWVVGVPHRRAVPARERLDVLVSVVRGPWRAAARQWQAEPGLDDVVAYAITDPSCQGYDALDWLEDGYPLRPVLLAALEAMHLDKRHGQHRRHRAGRLLRQAAKGGDANHGR
;
A
#
# COMPACT_ATOMS: atom_id res chain seq x y z
N MET A 1 25.51 4.77 3.94
CA MET A 1 24.58 5.65 3.23
C MET A 1 25.03 7.10 3.33
N ARG A 2 24.95 7.85 2.24
CA ARG A 2 25.43 9.24 2.13
C ARG A 2 24.40 10.25 2.61
N TYR A 3 23.12 10.02 2.35
CA TYR A 3 22.07 11.00 2.64
C TYR A 3 20.96 10.43 3.54
N VAL A 4 20.76 9.13 3.52
CA VAL A 4 19.74 8.46 4.34
C VAL A 4 20.26 8.13 5.73
N VAL A 5 19.44 8.40 6.75
CA VAL A 5 19.66 7.94 8.13
C VAL A 5 18.63 6.84 8.43
N ALA A 6 19.02 5.59 8.20
CA ALA A 6 18.14 4.43 8.26
C ALA A 6 17.51 4.23 9.65
N GLU A 7 18.30 4.35 10.73
CA GLU A 7 17.85 4.18 12.12
C GLU A 7 16.73 5.15 12.53
N GLN A 8 16.63 6.31 11.85
CA GLN A 8 15.60 7.33 12.11
C GLN A 8 14.51 7.36 11.04
N PHE A 9 14.57 6.47 10.05
CA PHE A 9 13.70 6.48 8.86
C PHE A 9 13.63 7.87 8.18
N ASP A 10 14.76 8.59 8.15
CA ASP A 10 14.82 9.94 7.60
C ASP A 10 15.48 9.95 6.21
N ALA A 11 14.66 10.18 5.19
CA ALA A 11 15.08 10.34 3.80
C ALA A 11 15.10 11.81 3.34
N ARG A 12 14.85 12.80 4.20
CA ARG A 12 14.65 14.21 3.78
C ARG A 12 15.87 14.79 3.07
N ALA A 13 17.07 14.50 3.57
CA ALA A 13 18.31 14.96 2.92
C ALA A 13 18.48 14.32 1.53
N TYR A 14 18.16 13.02 1.40
CA TYR A 14 18.18 12.33 0.12
C TYR A 14 17.15 12.91 -0.85
N LEU A 15 15.90 13.08 -0.42
CA LEU A 15 14.83 13.67 -1.22
C LEU A 15 15.13 15.11 -1.66
N THR A 16 15.88 15.87 -0.87
CA THR A 16 16.34 17.22 -1.24
C THR A 16 17.38 17.17 -2.35
N ALA A 17 18.29 16.19 -2.31
CA ALA A 17 19.34 16.01 -3.32
C ALA A 17 18.84 15.27 -4.58
N LEU A 18 17.78 14.48 -4.46
CA LEU A 18 17.30 13.57 -5.50
C LEU A 18 17.03 14.23 -6.86
N PRO A 19 16.46 15.45 -6.97
CA PRO A 19 16.29 16.10 -8.27
C PRO A 19 17.59 16.32 -9.05
N GLN A 20 18.70 16.57 -8.35
CA GLN A 20 20.01 16.70 -8.98
C GLN A 20 20.59 15.32 -9.30
N LEU A 21 20.55 14.39 -8.33
CA LEU A 21 21.07 13.03 -8.52
C LEU A 21 20.37 12.30 -9.67
N ALA A 22 19.05 12.46 -9.82
CA ALA A 22 18.26 11.80 -10.86
C ALA A 22 18.70 12.19 -12.29
N GLY A 23 19.28 13.37 -12.48
CA GLY A 23 19.86 13.79 -13.77
C GLY A 23 21.11 13.01 -14.16
N ASP A 24 21.81 12.46 -13.17
CA ASP A 24 23.05 11.69 -13.34
C ASP A 24 22.82 10.17 -13.19
N LEU A 25 21.59 9.74 -12.87
CA LEU A 25 21.24 8.33 -12.74
C LEU A 25 20.86 7.71 -14.09
N PRO A 26 21.14 6.41 -14.28
CA PRO A 26 20.56 5.63 -15.37
C PRO A 26 19.02 5.70 -15.36
N PRO A 27 18.34 5.56 -16.53
CA PRO A 27 16.91 5.79 -16.63
C PRO A 27 16.05 4.92 -15.70
N GLY A 28 16.40 3.65 -15.54
CA GLY A 28 15.66 2.72 -14.68
C GLY A 28 15.83 3.05 -13.19
N ALA A 29 17.07 3.30 -12.77
CA ALA A 29 17.44 3.78 -11.44
C ALA A 29 16.75 5.10 -11.08
N ALA A 30 16.78 6.08 -11.99
CA ALA A 30 16.13 7.38 -11.81
C ALA A 30 14.61 7.22 -11.64
N ARG A 31 13.97 6.41 -12.49
CA ARG A 31 12.53 6.14 -12.42
C ARG A 31 12.14 5.50 -11.09
N PHE A 32 12.94 4.56 -10.59
CA PHE A 32 12.67 3.89 -9.32
C PHE A 32 12.85 4.85 -8.14
N ALA A 33 14.00 5.53 -8.04
CA ALA A 33 14.29 6.45 -6.94
C ALA A 33 13.32 7.64 -6.86
N THR A 34 12.81 8.10 -8.00
CA THR A 34 11.89 9.25 -8.08
C THR A 34 10.41 8.87 -8.09
N ASP A 35 10.07 7.57 -7.96
CA ASP A 35 8.68 7.17 -7.85
C ASP A 35 8.04 7.84 -6.60
N PRO A 36 6.94 8.59 -6.75
CA PRO A 36 6.35 9.34 -5.64
C PRO A 36 5.88 8.46 -4.48
N ASP A 37 5.64 7.16 -4.72
CA ASP A 37 5.18 6.23 -3.68
C ASP A 37 6.36 5.58 -2.92
N HIS A 38 7.59 5.66 -3.45
CA HIS A 38 8.78 4.97 -2.92
C HIS A 38 9.13 5.37 -1.48
N TYR A 39 9.08 6.67 -1.19
CA TYR A 39 9.35 7.24 0.14
C TYR A 39 8.08 7.71 0.87
N ASP A 40 6.88 7.41 0.35
CA ASP A 40 5.64 7.61 1.10
C ASP A 40 5.47 6.47 2.11
N LEU A 41 5.97 6.65 3.33
CA LEU A 41 5.97 5.60 4.36
C LEU A 41 4.58 5.04 4.70
N ALA A 42 3.50 5.76 4.35
CA ALA A 42 2.12 5.31 4.51
C ALA A 42 1.55 4.61 3.25
N GLY A 43 2.25 4.68 2.13
CA GLY A 43 1.88 4.07 0.85
C GLY A 43 2.17 2.57 0.79
N LEU A 44 1.43 1.89 -0.08
CA LEU A 44 1.56 0.44 -0.32
C LEU A 44 2.83 0.08 -1.10
N ARG A 45 3.38 1.03 -1.88
CA ARG A 45 4.56 0.87 -2.74
C ARG A 45 5.81 1.58 -2.18
N CYS A 46 5.91 1.63 -0.86
CA CYS A 46 7.11 2.10 -0.18
C CYS A 46 8.06 0.93 0.09
N VAL A 47 9.37 1.16 0.06
CA VAL A 47 10.36 0.10 0.32
C VAL A 47 10.46 -0.32 1.79
N LYS A 48 10.03 0.53 2.73
CA LYS A 48 10.11 0.24 4.17
C LYS A 48 9.22 -0.96 4.51
N ASP A 49 9.71 -1.85 5.37
CA ASP A 49 9.06 -3.07 5.88
C ASP A 49 8.98 -4.24 4.87
N LEU A 50 9.65 -4.10 3.72
CA LEU A 50 9.89 -5.22 2.81
C LEU A 50 10.94 -6.17 3.37
N SER A 51 10.77 -7.48 3.19
CA SER A 51 11.75 -8.51 3.61
C SER A 51 12.35 -9.22 2.41
N ILE A 52 13.57 -9.76 2.52
CA ILE A 52 14.17 -10.50 1.40
C ILE A 52 13.47 -11.84 1.25
N GLY A 53 12.83 -12.05 0.10
CA GLY A 53 12.28 -13.36 -0.29
C GLY A 53 13.28 -14.17 -1.10
N GLU A 54 13.90 -13.55 -2.09
CA GLU A 54 14.90 -14.17 -2.95
C GLU A 54 16.02 -13.15 -3.26
N LEU A 55 17.26 -13.62 -3.27
CA LEU A 55 18.44 -12.84 -3.65
C LEU A 55 19.30 -13.71 -4.57
N ASP A 56 19.44 -13.30 -5.81
CA ASP A 56 20.42 -13.82 -6.76
C ASP A 56 21.33 -12.67 -7.21
N GLY A 57 22.52 -13.00 -7.73
CA GLY A 57 23.57 -12.02 -8.05
C GLY A 57 23.15 -10.85 -8.96
N SER A 58 21.98 -10.91 -9.60
CA SER A 58 21.44 -9.86 -10.47
C SER A 58 20.01 -9.45 -10.14
N ARG A 59 19.37 -10.03 -9.12
CA ARG A 59 17.96 -9.81 -8.83
C ARG A 59 17.67 -9.96 -7.35
N ILE A 60 16.83 -9.07 -6.85
CA ILE A 60 16.30 -9.15 -5.49
C ILE A 60 14.78 -9.17 -5.58
N ARG A 61 14.16 -10.17 -4.98
CA ARG A 61 12.73 -10.17 -4.68
C ARG A 61 12.55 -9.86 -3.22
N PHE A 62 11.88 -8.75 -2.98
CA PHE A 62 11.37 -8.36 -1.68
C PHE A 62 9.93 -8.83 -1.52
N THR A 63 9.68 -9.55 -0.43
CA THR A 63 8.33 -9.92 0.00
C THR A 63 7.69 -8.77 0.75
N GLY A 64 6.47 -8.44 0.35
CA GLY A 64 5.65 -7.47 1.07
C GLY A 64 5.21 -8.00 2.42
N ASN A 65 5.40 -7.22 3.50
CA ASN A 65 4.74 -7.46 4.78
C ASN A 65 3.21 -7.39 4.56
N PRO A 66 2.44 -8.46 4.83
CA PRO A 66 0.99 -8.52 4.55
C PRO A 66 0.18 -7.37 5.18
N TRP A 67 0.69 -6.86 6.31
CA TRP A 67 0.08 -5.76 7.05
C TRP A 67 0.10 -4.41 6.32
N LYS A 68 1.05 -4.22 5.40
CA LYS A 68 1.30 -2.93 4.71
C LYS A 68 1.30 -3.05 3.19
N HIS A 69 1.77 -4.17 2.65
CA HIS A 69 1.99 -4.37 1.22
C HIS A 69 1.07 -5.48 0.70
N ASP A 70 0.45 -5.25 -0.45
CA ASP A 70 -0.27 -6.24 -1.26
C ASP A 70 0.56 -6.75 -2.45
N GLU A 71 1.69 -6.11 -2.72
CA GLU A 71 2.61 -6.44 -3.79
C GLU A 71 3.99 -6.80 -3.22
N ASP A 72 4.68 -7.70 -3.90
CA ASP A 72 6.12 -7.91 -3.75
C ASP A 72 6.85 -6.94 -4.68
N LEU A 73 8.07 -6.56 -4.33
CA LEU A 73 8.95 -5.75 -5.17
C LEU A 73 10.04 -6.64 -5.76
N VAL A 74 10.12 -6.70 -7.09
CA VAL A 74 11.24 -7.35 -7.79
C VAL A 74 12.12 -6.29 -8.42
N ILE A 75 13.40 -6.29 -8.06
CA ILE A 75 14.42 -5.45 -8.67
C ILE A 75 15.34 -6.35 -9.48
N GLN A 76 15.41 -6.10 -10.78
CA GLN A 76 16.37 -6.71 -11.69
C GLN A 76 17.47 -5.71 -11.99
N TYR A 77 18.71 -6.06 -11.66
CA TYR A 77 19.90 -5.28 -11.96
C TYR A 77 20.51 -5.76 -13.28
N THR A 78 21.07 -4.82 -14.03
CA THR A 78 21.76 -5.06 -15.31
C THR A 78 23.21 -4.63 -15.20
N GLY A 79 24.13 -5.42 -15.73
CA GLY A 79 25.57 -5.12 -15.65
C GLY A 79 26.08 -4.99 -14.21
N VAL A 80 25.70 -5.92 -13.33
CA VAL A 80 26.18 -5.93 -11.93
C VAL A 80 27.69 -6.13 -11.92
N THR A 81 28.40 -5.20 -11.28
CA THR A 81 29.86 -5.24 -11.08
C THR A 81 30.23 -5.55 -9.65
N SER A 82 29.36 -5.24 -8.68
CA SER A 82 29.51 -5.65 -7.28
C SER A 82 28.14 -5.92 -6.64
N LEU A 83 28.10 -6.94 -5.78
CA LEU A 83 27.01 -7.22 -4.86
C LEU A 83 27.63 -7.57 -3.50
N ASP A 84 27.47 -6.66 -2.54
CA ASP A 84 27.98 -6.82 -1.19
C ASP A 84 26.81 -6.92 -0.23
N VAL A 85 26.79 -7.99 0.58
CA VAL A 85 25.82 -8.20 1.65
C VAL A 85 26.58 -8.17 2.96
N GLU A 86 26.29 -7.16 3.77
CA GLU A 86 26.80 -7.02 5.14
C GLU A 86 25.68 -7.48 6.08
N PRO A 87 25.65 -8.77 6.47
CA PRO A 87 24.59 -9.28 7.32
C PRO A 87 24.69 -8.69 8.73
N GLY A 88 23.53 -8.51 9.34
CA GLY A 88 23.43 -8.10 10.74
C GLY A 88 23.54 -9.23 11.73
N GLU A 89 23.47 -8.87 13.03
CA GLU A 89 23.23 -9.88 14.05
C GLU A 89 21.86 -10.54 13.84
N PRO A 90 21.79 -11.89 13.86
CA PRO A 90 20.52 -12.59 13.72
C PRO A 90 19.53 -12.18 14.83
N SER A 91 18.33 -11.78 14.44
CA SER A 91 17.23 -11.56 15.37
C SER A 91 16.29 -12.76 15.39
N PRO A 92 15.82 -13.22 16.56
CA PRO A 92 14.80 -14.28 16.64
C PRO A 92 13.51 -13.92 15.91
N VAL A 93 13.27 -12.63 15.67
CA VAL A 93 12.05 -12.09 15.08
C VAL A 93 12.12 -12.02 13.55
N SER A 94 13.29 -11.73 12.96
CA SER A 94 13.46 -11.59 11.51
C SER A 94 13.84 -12.89 10.80
N GLY A 95 14.07 -13.97 11.55
CA GLY A 95 14.47 -15.25 10.98
C GLY A 95 15.86 -15.20 10.33
N GLN A 96 16.03 -15.87 9.20
CA GLN A 96 17.30 -15.96 8.45
C GLN A 96 17.49 -14.81 7.44
N ASP A 97 16.66 -13.77 7.47
CA ASP A 97 16.83 -12.61 6.59
C ASP A 97 18.14 -11.87 6.94
N PRO A 98 19.14 -11.79 6.03
CA PRO A 98 20.47 -11.29 6.34
C PRO A 98 20.48 -9.82 6.76
N ILE A 99 19.50 -9.02 6.35
CA ILE A 99 19.43 -7.60 6.72
C ILE A 99 18.21 -7.26 7.59
N GLY A 100 17.30 -8.22 7.80
CA GLY A 100 15.98 -7.96 8.37
C GLY A 100 15.08 -7.21 7.37
N SER A 101 13.97 -6.62 7.84
CA SER A 101 13.14 -5.80 6.95
C SER A 101 13.86 -4.50 6.57
N VAL A 102 13.61 -4.03 5.35
CA VAL A 102 14.15 -2.80 4.80
C VAL A 102 13.65 -1.62 5.64
N GLN A 103 14.59 -0.76 6.06
CA GLN A 103 14.27 0.52 6.66
C GLN A 103 14.13 1.58 5.58
N LEU A 104 15.18 1.76 4.79
CA LEU A 104 15.28 2.71 3.70
C LEU A 104 16.35 2.24 2.70
N ASP A 105 16.31 2.78 1.49
CA ASP A 105 17.36 2.65 0.50
C ASP A 105 17.77 4.03 -0.05
N GLU A 106 18.90 4.06 -0.74
CA GLU A 106 19.33 5.21 -1.55
C GLU A 106 20.00 4.72 -2.82
N ILE A 107 19.83 5.48 -3.90
CA ILE A 107 20.47 5.22 -5.18
C ILE A 107 21.32 6.43 -5.56
N LEU A 108 22.60 6.18 -5.82
CA LEU A 108 23.60 7.20 -6.11
C LEU A 108 24.22 6.95 -7.49
N PRO A 109 24.58 8.01 -8.24
CA PRO A 109 25.39 7.86 -9.44
C PRO A 109 26.72 7.17 -9.14
N ALA A 110 27.16 6.30 -10.06
CA ALA A 110 28.45 5.62 -10.02
C ALA A 110 29.09 5.70 -11.42
N PRO A 111 30.43 5.56 -11.56
CA PRO A 111 31.12 5.77 -12.84
C PRO A 111 30.54 4.98 -14.04
N GLU A 112 30.02 3.77 -13.81
CA GLU A 112 29.47 2.90 -14.84
C GLU A 112 27.96 2.66 -14.69
N GLY A 113 27.25 3.51 -13.95
CA GLY A 113 25.81 3.39 -13.76
C GLY A 113 25.35 3.94 -12.42
N CYS A 114 24.90 3.06 -11.53
CA CYS A 114 24.43 3.44 -10.21
C CYS A 114 24.89 2.50 -9.11
N ARG A 115 24.83 3.01 -7.89
CA ARG A 115 25.04 2.29 -6.66
C ARG A 115 23.78 2.35 -5.82
N HIS A 116 23.15 1.20 -5.60
CA HIS A 116 21.96 1.03 -4.78
C HIS A 116 22.39 0.52 -3.41
N GLU A 117 22.23 1.35 -2.37
CA GLU A 117 22.39 0.91 -0.99
C GLU A 117 21.03 0.66 -0.36
N ILE A 118 20.83 -0.50 0.25
CA ILE A 118 19.61 -0.87 0.96
C ILE A 118 20.00 -1.14 2.42
N ALA A 119 19.42 -0.38 3.35
CA ALA A 119 19.61 -0.59 4.78
C ALA A 119 18.40 -1.35 5.35
N GLY A 120 18.67 -2.48 5.98
CA GLY A 120 17.69 -3.20 6.79
C GLY A 120 17.86 -2.93 8.27
N HIS A 121 16.99 -3.51 9.09
CA HIS A 121 17.05 -3.37 10.55
C HIS A 121 18.33 -3.90 11.20
N HIS A 122 19.00 -4.86 10.56
CA HIS A 122 20.17 -5.52 11.12
C HIS A 122 21.40 -5.42 10.21
N GLY A 123 21.20 -5.35 8.90
CA GLY A 123 22.30 -5.37 7.93
C GLY A 123 22.08 -4.47 6.74
N ARG A 124 22.88 -4.67 5.69
CA ARG A 124 22.89 -3.82 4.51
C ARG A 124 23.19 -4.62 3.24
N ILE A 125 22.60 -4.21 2.14
CA ILE A 125 22.97 -4.64 0.78
C ILE A 125 23.50 -3.43 -0.01
N VAL A 126 24.54 -3.66 -0.79
CA VAL A 126 25.05 -2.70 -1.77
C VAL A 126 25.15 -3.39 -3.12
N VAL A 127 24.52 -2.81 -4.14
CA VAL A 127 24.65 -3.27 -5.52
C VAL A 127 25.26 -2.15 -6.35
N VAL A 128 26.32 -2.44 -7.10
CA VAL A 128 26.84 -1.55 -8.15
C VAL A 128 26.51 -2.18 -9.49
N CYS A 129 25.82 -1.44 -10.34
CA CYS A 129 25.29 -1.95 -11.60
C CYS A 129 25.17 -0.85 -12.67
N ALA A 130 24.97 -1.25 -13.92
CA ALA A 130 24.76 -0.32 -15.03
C ALA A 130 23.40 0.37 -14.96
N ASP A 131 22.33 -0.37 -14.66
CA ASP A 131 20.98 0.14 -14.44
C ASP A 131 20.14 -0.94 -13.72
N LEU A 132 18.93 -0.58 -13.27
CA LEU A 132 17.98 -1.48 -12.65
C LEU A 132 16.56 -1.29 -13.20
N THR A 133 15.73 -2.33 -13.08
CA THR A 133 14.28 -2.25 -13.29
C THR A 133 13.56 -2.79 -12.07
N ALA A 134 12.70 -1.96 -11.50
CA ALA A 134 11.84 -2.31 -10.38
C ALA A 134 10.41 -2.59 -10.88
N THR A 135 9.83 -3.70 -10.44
CA THR A 135 8.44 -4.09 -10.73
C THR A 135 7.74 -4.51 -9.45
N TRP A 136 6.60 -3.90 -9.18
CA TRP A 136 5.68 -4.34 -8.14
C TRP A 136 4.76 -5.44 -8.69
N LEU A 137 4.70 -6.58 -8.02
CA LEU A 137 3.94 -7.76 -8.43
C LEU A 137 2.92 -8.10 -7.36
N ARG A 138 1.63 -8.09 -7.70
CA ARG A 138 0.58 -8.54 -6.79
C ARG A 138 0.79 -10.00 -6.41
N VAL A 139 0.77 -10.27 -5.11
CA VAL A 139 0.83 -11.62 -4.56
C VAL A 139 -0.47 -11.91 -3.84
N PRO A 140 -1.20 -12.96 -4.22
CA PRO A 140 -2.40 -13.38 -3.49
C PRO A 140 -2.07 -13.63 -2.01
N ARG A 141 -2.86 -13.06 -1.11
CA ARG A 141 -2.68 -13.22 0.34
C ARG A 141 -3.80 -14.09 0.94
N PRO A 142 -3.55 -14.77 2.08
CA PRO A 142 -4.61 -15.53 2.77
C PRO A 142 -5.81 -14.67 3.19
N ASP A 143 -5.57 -13.39 3.48
CA ASP A 143 -6.61 -12.40 3.80
C ASP A 143 -7.19 -11.69 2.57
N ASP A 144 -6.76 -12.05 1.36
CA ASP A 144 -7.44 -11.61 0.15
C ASP A 144 -8.88 -12.15 0.18
N PRO A 145 -9.87 -11.35 -0.26
CA PRO A 145 -11.24 -11.82 -0.37
C PRO A 145 -11.30 -13.08 -1.25
N PRO A 146 -12.08 -14.09 -0.84
CA PRO A 146 -12.12 -15.36 -1.53
C PRO A 146 -12.57 -15.16 -2.98
N PRO A 147 -11.93 -15.83 -3.95
CA PRO A 147 -12.30 -15.71 -5.35
C PRO A 147 -13.76 -16.15 -5.56
N GLY A 148 -14.55 -15.32 -6.26
CA GLY A 148 -15.84 -15.71 -6.81
C GLY A 148 -17.06 -14.89 -6.40
N TRP A 149 -16.99 -14.08 -5.34
CA TRP A 149 -18.09 -13.18 -4.93
C TRP A 149 -17.93 -11.78 -5.53
N TRP A 150 -16.70 -11.33 -5.67
CA TRP A 150 -16.29 -10.12 -6.40
C TRP A 150 -14.81 -10.27 -6.78
N THR A 151 -14.36 -9.51 -7.77
CA THR A 151 -12.96 -9.45 -8.23
C THR A 151 -12.29 -8.24 -7.60
N PRO A 152 -11.25 -8.41 -6.77
CA PRO A 152 -10.49 -7.28 -6.25
C PRO A 152 -9.84 -6.52 -7.39
N VAL A 153 -10.17 -5.23 -7.47
CA VAL A 153 -9.60 -4.34 -8.49
C VAL A 153 -8.41 -3.58 -7.90
N ARG A 154 -8.53 -3.11 -6.66
CA ARG A 154 -7.52 -2.24 -6.04
C ARG A 154 -7.60 -2.25 -4.51
N ARG A 155 -6.46 -2.32 -3.83
CA ARG A 155 -6.39 -2.01 -2.40
C ARG A 155 -6.43 -0.49 -2.19
N LEU A 156 -7.37 -0.03 -1.36
CA LEU A 156 -7.56 1.39 -1.04
C LEU A 156 -6.60 1.84 0.08
N ASP A 157 -6.46 0.98 1.09
CA ASP A 157 -5.49 1.13 2.17
C ASP A 157 -5.20 -0.25 2.82
N ARG A 158 -4.42 -0.25 3.88
CA ARG A 158 -4.04 -1.47 4.63
C ARG A 158 -5.20 -2.38 5.04
N PHE A 159 -6.43 -1.87 5.18
CA PHE A 159 -7.60 -2.60 5.61
C PHE A 159 -8.78 -2.46 4.66
N ASN A 160 -8.63 -1.90 3.46
CA ASN A 160 -9.79 -1.67 2.62
C ASN A 160 -9.46 -1.99 1.19
N TRP A 161 -10.39 -2.68 0.54
CA TRP A 161 -10.28 -3.08 -0.84
C TRP A 161 -11.45 -2.54 -1.63
N LEU A 162 -11.19 -2.18 -2.88
CA LEU A 162 -12.19 -1.91 -3.89
C LEU A 162 -12.19 -3.07 -4.89
N GLY A 163 -13.36 -3.52 -5.28
CA GLY A 163 -13.48 -4.38 -6.45
C GLY A 163 -14.89 -4.48 -6.99
N GLU A 164 -15.10 -5.43 -7.88
CA GLU A 164 -16.28 -5.48 -8.74
C GLU A 164 -16.97 -6.85 -8.66
N GLN A 165 -18.28 -6.85 -8.44
CA GLN A 165 -19.11 -8.04 -8.49
C GLN A 165 -19.36 -8.48 -9.94
N ARG A 166 -19.82 -9.73 -10.12
CA ARG A 166 -20.13 -10.27 -11.46
C ARG A 166 -21.20 -9.50 -12.22
N ASP A 167 -22.07 -8.78 -11.51
CA ASP A 167 -23.14 -7.95 -12.06
C ASP A 167 -22.70 -6.50 -12.33
N GLY A 168 -21.43 -6.16 -12.10
CA GLY A 168 -20.86 -4.83 -12.29
C GLY A 168 -21.03 -3.88 -11.11
N ALA A 169 -21.55 -4.34 -9.96
CA ALA A 169 -21.58 -3.54 -8.75
C ALA A 169 -20.19 -3.39 -8.13
N TRP A 170 -19.87 -2.20 -7.61
CA TRP A 170 -18.61 -1.98 -6.91
C TRP A 170 -18.76 -2.31 -5.43
N VAL A 171 -17.73 -2.91 -4.86
CA VAL A 171 -17.68 -3.35 -3.48
C VAL A 171 -16.47 -2.74 -2.81
N VAL A 172 -16.68 -2.23 -1.59
CA VAL A 172 -15.60 -1.98 -0.64
C VAL A 172 -15.57 -3.11 0.39
N GLY A 173 -14.51 -3.91 0.38
CA GLY A 173 -14.29 -4.97 1.37
C GLY A 173 -13.45 -4.46 2.54
N VAL A 174 -13.94 -4.65 3.76
CA VAL A 174 -13.20 -4.36 5.00
C VAL A 174 -12.86 -5.71 5.67
N PRO A 175 -11.58 -6.12 5.79
CA PRO A 175 -11.18 -7.30 6.53
C PRO A 175 -11.55 -7.11 8.00
N HIS A 176 -12.10 -8.16 8.61
CA HIS A 176 -12.46 -8.15 10.01
C HIS A 176 -11.20 -8.07 10.88
N ARG A 177 -11.09 -7.04 11.74
CA ARG A 177 -9.92 -6.83 12.63
C ARG A 177 -9.74 -7.92 13.70
N ARG A 178 -10.66 -8.88 13.82
CA ARG A 178 -10.67 -9.93 14.84
C ARG A 178 -11.05 -11.30 14.28
N ALA A 179 -10.43 -11.74 13.18
CA ALA A 179 -10.47 -13.16 12.86
C ALA A 179 -9.67 -13.92 13.94
N VAL A 180 -10.38 -14.47 14.92
CA VAL A 180 -9.87 -15.58 15.72
C VAL A 180 -9.41 -16.65 14.70
N PRO A 181 -8.19 -17.21 14.81
CA PRO A 181 -7.56 -18.02 13.76
C PRO A 181 -8.34 -19.26 13.28
N ALA A 182 -9.51 -19.56 13.86
CA ALA A 182 -10.39 -20.63 13.44
C ALA A 182 -11.52 -20.22 12.47
N ARG A 183 -11.73 -18.92 12.19
CA ARG A 183 -12.76 -18.45 11.26
C ARG A 183 -12.28 -17.23 10.45
N GLU A 184 -11.57 -17.50 9.37
CA GLU A 184 -11.27 -16.53 8.32
C GLU A 184 -12.56 -16.17 7.57
N ARG A 185 -13.18 -15.03 7.92
CA ARG A 185 -14.28 -14.45 7.14
C ARG A 185 -14.15 -12.94 7.04
N LEU A 186 -14.52 -12.42 5.87
CA LEU A 186 -14.51 -11.02 5.51
C LEU A 186 -15.93 -10.49 5.82
N ASP A 187 -16.06 -9.68 6.88
CA ASP A 187 -17.37 -9.50 7.52
C ASP A 187 -18.15 -8.25 7.08
N VAL A 188 -17.56 -7.35 6.29
CA VAL A 188 -18.30 -6.16 5.81
C VAL A 188 -18.02 -5.90 4.33
N LEU A 189 -19.08 -6.08 3.54
CA LEU A 189 -19.16 -5.73 2.12
C LEU A 189 -19.99 -4.45 2.01
N VAL A 190 -19.38 -3.31 1.72
CA VAL A 190 -20.14 -2.12 1.34
C VAL A 190 -20.34 -2.12 -0.17
N SER A 191 -21.54 -2.47 -0.63
CA SER A 191 -21.86 -2.40 -2.06
C SER A 191 -22.26 -0.98 -2.42
N VAL A 192 -21.59 -0.41 -3.42
CA VAL A 192 -21.87 0.89 -4.03
C VAL A 192 -22.40 0.63 -5.44
N VAL A 193 -23.73 0.67 -5.59
CA VAL A 193 -24.40 0.45 -6.87
C VAL A 193 -24.61 1.78 -7.58
N ARG A 194 -24.26 1.86 -8.87
CA ARG A 194 -24.63 3.00 -9.73
C ARG A 194 -25.93 2.69 -10.47
N GLY A 195 -27.00 3.42 -10.18
CA GLY A 195 -28.29 3.34 -10.89
C GLY A 195 -29.38 4.20 -10.25
N PRO A 196 -30.54 4.41 -10.90
CA PRO A 196 -31.66 5.14 -10.32
C PRO A 196 -32.16 4.42 -9.05
N TRP A 197 -31.94 5.07 -7.90
CA TRP A 197 -32.07 4.60 -6.51
C TRP A 197 -33.43 4.01 -6.07
N ARG A 198 -34.47 4.05 -6.91
CA ARG A 198 -35.87 3.84 -6.47
C ARG A 198 -36.29 2.40 -6.24
N ALA A 199 -35.51 1.41 -6.66
CA ALA A 199 -35.90 -0.01 -6.53
C ALA A 199 -35.32 -0.72 -5.29
N ALA A 200 -34.17 -0.28 -4.77
CA ALA A 200 -33.43 -1.00 -3.73
C ALA A 200 -33.49 -0.35 -2.33
N ALA A 201 -34.10 0.84 -2.19
CA ALA A 201 -34.17 1.60 -0.94
C ALA A 201 -35.50 1.43 -0.20
N ARG A 202 -35.85 0.22 0.22
CA ARG A 202 -37.03 0.01 1.10
C ARG A 202 -36.73 0.02 2.59
N GLN A 203 -35.49 0.22 3.04
CA GLN A 203 -35.21 0.05 4.47
C GLN A 203 -34.20 0.99 5.14
N TRP A 204 -33.65 2.02 4.50
CA TRP A 204 -32.69 2.92 5.16
C TRP A 204 -32.98 4.39 4.86
N GLN A 205 -33.07 5.22 5.91
CA GLN A 205 -33.21 6.67 5.82
C GLN A 205 -31.82 7.30 5.58
N ALA A 206 -31.67 8.00 4.46
CA ALA A 206 -30.44 8.70 4.09
C ALA A 206 -30.34 10.06 4.80
N GLU A 207 -29.14 10.41 5.25
CA GLU A 207 -28.75 11.78 5.63
C GLU A 207 -28.69 12.69 4.38
N PRO A 208 -29.09 13.97 4.46
CA PRO A 208 -29.11 14.88 3.30
C PRO A 208 -27.68 15.24 2.82
N GLY A 209 -27.40 15.07 1.52
CA GLY A 209 -26.17 15.58 0.87
C GLY A 209 -25.32 14.57 0.09
N LEU A 210 -25.76 13.31 -0.04
CA LEU A 210 -25.12 12.23 -0.80
C LEU A 210 -26.08 11.70 -1.88
N ASP A 211 -26.45 12.55 -2.84
CA ASP A 211 -27.57 12.28 -3.76
C ASP A 211 -27.34 11.11 -4.76
N ASP A 212 -26.11 10.60 -4.89
CA ASP A 212 -25.74 9.59 -5.90
C ASP A 212 -25.05 8.32 -5.34
N VAL A 213 -24.92 8.17 -4.03
CA VAL A 213 -24.18 7.05 -3.41
C VAL A 213 -25.04 6.37 -2.37
N VAL A 214 -25.55 5.18 -2.70
CA VAL A 214 -26.18 4.29 -1.71
C VAL A 214 -25.12 3.31 -1.24
N ALA A 215 -24.74 3.40 0.03
CA ALA A 215 -23.91 2.41 0.70
C ALA A 215 -24.84 1.37 1.32
N TYR A 216 -24.75 0.12 0.85
CA TYR A 216 -25.38 -1.01 1.54
C TYR A 216 -24.30 -1.71 2.36
N ALA A 217 -24.41 -1.70 3.69
CA ALA A 217 -23.68 -2.65 4.50
C ALA A 217 -24.43 -3.98 4.42
N ILE A 218 -23.90 -4.94 3.66
CA ILE A 218 -24.37 -6.33 3.77
C ILE A 218 -23.55 -6.95 4.89
N THR A 219 -24.13 -7.06 6.07
CA THR A 219 -23.62 -7.92 7.13
C THR A 219 -23.98 -9.35 6.78
N ASP A 220 -23.02 -10.27 6.84
CA ASP A 220 -23.32 -11.71 6.74
C ASP A 220 -24.35 -12.04 7.84
N PRO A 221 -25.52 -12.62 7.53
CA PRO A 221 -26.55 -12.92 8.53
C PRO A 221 -26.09 -13.94 9.59
N SER A 222 -24.94 -14.61 9.38
CA SER A 222 -24.29 -15.46 10.40
C SER A 222 -23.41 -14.67 11.38
N CYS A 223 -23.13 -13.40 11.11
CA CYS A 223 -22.48 -12.45 12.01
C CYS A 223 -23.52 -11.80 12.93
N GLN A 224 -24.09 -12.60 13.85
CA GLN A 224 -24.90 -12.06 14.94
C GLN A 224 -23.97 -11.37 15.96
N GLY A 225 -24.03 -10.05 16.07
CA GLY A 225 -23.40 -9.38 17.22
C GLY A 225 -23.15 -7.88 17.16
N TYR A 226 -23.10 -7.25 15.99
CA TYR A 226 -22.89 -5.80 15.87
C TYR A 226 -23.67 -5.25 14.68
N ASP A 227 -24.48 -4.22 14.93
CA ASP A 227 -25.22 -3.54 13.88
C ASP A 227 -24.23 -2.68 13.07
N ALA A 228 -24.43 -2.52 11.76
CA ALA A 228 -23.52 -1.74 10.92
C ALA A 228 -23.43 -0.25 11.35
N LEU A 229 -24.39 0.20 12.15
CA LEU A 229 -24.46 1.52 12.76
C LEU A 229 -23.44 1.71 13.90
N ASP A 230 -23.17 0.68 14.71
CA ASP A 230 -22.20 0.78 15.81
C ASP A 230 -20.78 1.08 15.28
N TRP A 231 -20.46 0.65 14.05
CA TRP A 231 -19.18 0.94 13.38
C TRP A 231 -19.05 2.39 12.89
N LEU A 232 -20.16 3.04 12.56
CA LEU A 232 -20.18 4.46 12.21
C LEU A 232 -20.03 5.33 13.47
N GLU A 233 -20.54 4.85 14.61
CA GLU A 233 -20.48 5.53 15.90
C GLU A 233 -19.14 5.31 16.64
N ASP A 234 -18.51 4.13 16.54
CA ASP A 234 -17.22 3.80 17.18
C ASP A 234 -15.97 4.42 16.52
N GLY A 235 -16.16 5.48 15.73
CA GLY A 235 -15.06 6.29 15.20
C GLY A 235 -14.25 5.61 14.08
N TYR A 236 -14.75 4.55 13.46
CA TYR A 236 -14.14 4.03 12.23
C TYR A 236 -14.42 5.01 11.09
N PRO A 237 -13.41 5.61 10.45
CA PRO A 237 -13.63 6.61 9.43
C PRO A 237 -13.99 5.92 8.09
N LEU A 238 -15.20 5.36 8.00
CA LEU A 238 -15.76 4.81 6.76
C LEU A 238 -15.85 5.87 5.66
N ARG A 239 -16.04 7.14 6.04
CA ARG A 239 -16.15 8.26 5.10
C ARG A 239 -14.88 8.45 4.23
N PRO A 240 -13.65 8.54 4.77
CA PRO A 240 -12.44 8.55 3.96
C PRO A 240 -12.28 7.36 3.00
N VAL A 241 -12.66 6.15 3.44
CA VAL A 241 -12.57 4.94 2.62
C VAL A 241 -13.55 5.01 1.44
N LEU A 242 -14.80 5.41 1.72
CA LEU A 242 -15.82 5.61 0.69
C LEU A 242 -15.42 6.71 -0.31
N LEU A 243 -14.82 7.81 0.17
CA LEU A 243 -14.32 8.86 -0.71
C LEU A 243 -13.16 8.37 -1.59
N ALA A 244 -12.22 7.60 -1.03
CA ALA A 244 -11.13 7.00 -1.80
C ALA A 244 -11.64 6.01 -2.85
N ALA A 245 -12.65 5.21 -2.51
CA ALA A 245 -13.34 4.32 -3.44
C ALA A 245 -14.02 5.10 -4.58
N LEU A 246 -14.79 6.14 -4.24
CA LEU A 246 -15.44 7.02 -5.23
C LEU A 246 -14.43 7.68 -6.15
N GLU A 247 -13.31 8.17 -5.64
CA GLU A 247 -12.24 8.75 -6.45
C GLU A 247 -11.60 7.70 -7.38
N ALA A 248 -11.28 6.51 -6.88
CA ALA A 248 -10.72 5.42 -7.69
C ALA A 248 -11.67 5.03 -8.84
N MET A 249 -12.97 4.89 -8.56
CA MET A 249 -13.99 4.60 -9.58
C MET A 249 -14.15 5.73 -10.61
N HIS A 250 -13.86 6.98 -10.25
CA HIS A 250 -13.89 8.13 -11.18
C HIS A 250 -12.62 8.28 -12.02
N LEU A 251 -11.48 7.81 -11.53
CA LEU A 251 -10.19 7.82 -12.23
C LEU A 251 -10.17 6.77 -13.35
N ASP A 252 -10.73 5.59 -13.12
CA ASP A 252 -10.75 4.50 -14.10
C ASP A 252 -11.59 4.84 -15.34
N LYS A 253 -12.65 5.65 -15.17
CA LYS A 253 -13.50 6.11 -16.29
C LYS A 253 -12.88 7.22 -17.15
N ARG A 254 -11.81 7.88 -16.70
CA ARG A 254 -11.21 9.02 -17.39
C ARG A 254 -9.73 8.75 -17.62
N HIS A 255 -9.41 8.14 -18.76
CA HIS A 255 -8.05 8.17 -19.30
C HIS A 255 -7.56 9.62 -19.34
N GLY A 256 -6.57 9.97 -18.51
CA GLY A 256 -6.04 11.34 -18.40
C GLY A 256 -5.09 11.54 -17.21
N GLN A 257 -3.80 11.46 -17.49
CA GLN A 257 -2.63 11.31 -16.60
C GLN A 257 -2.28 12.53 -15.71
N HIS A 258 -3.24 13.26 -15.13
CA HIS A 258 -2.92 14.38 -14.23
C HIS A 258 -4.00 14.62 -13.17
N ARG A 259 -3.89 13.98 -11.99
CA ARG A 259 -4.48 14.45 -10.70
C ARG A 259 -4.20 13.52 -9.49
N ARG A 260 -2.99 12.98 -9.34
CA ARG A 260 -2.59 12.18 -8.16
C ARG A 260 -2.56 12.99 -6.83
N HIS A 261 -2.47 14.31 -6.89
CA HIS A 261 -2.20 15.17 -5.72
C HIS A 261 -3.38 15.45 -4.75
N ARG A 262 -4.62 15.10 -5.09
CA ARG A 262 -5.80 15.46 -4.26
C ARG A 262 -6.19 14.37 -3.26
N ALA A 263 -6.14 13.10 -3.66
CA ALA A 263 -6.49 11.93 -2.84
C ALA A 263 -5.65 11.84 -1.55
N GLY A 264 -4.32 11.93 -1.68
CA GLY A 264 -3.42 11.89 -0.51
C GLY A 264 -3.57 13.09 0.44
N ARG A 265 -4.23 14.19 0.03
CA ARG A 265 -4.43 15.37 0.88
C ARG A 265 -5.65 15.21 1.79
N LEU A 266 -6.72 14.56 1.30
CA LEU A 266 -7.93 14.29 2.08
C LEU A 266 -7.71 13.20 3.14
N LEU A 267 -6.95 12.13 2.81
CA LEU A 267 -6.54 11.11 3.78
C LEU A 267 -5.69 11.69 4.93
N ARG A 268 -4.78 12.64 4.61
CA ARG A 268 -3.96 13.35 5.62
C ARG A 268 -4.75 14.31 6.50
N GLN A 269 -5.83 14.92 6.02
CA GLN A 269 -6.70 15.76 6.84
C GLN A 269 -7.58 14.90 7.78
N ALA A 270 -8.06 13.75 7.33
CA ALA A 270 -8.82 12.82 8.16
C ALA A 270 -7.97 12.23 9.30
N ALA A 271 -6.71 11.88 9.02
CA ALA A 271 -5.78 11.37 10.05
C ALA A 271 -5.42 12.43 11.12
N LYS A 272 -5.43 13.72 10.79
CA LYS A 272 -5.14 14.82 11.74
C LYS A 272 -6.35 15.27 12.56
N GLY A 273 -7.57 14.91 12.15
CA GLY A 273 -8.81 15.31 12.84
C GLY A 273 -9.25 14.37 13.97
N GLY A 274 -8.64 13.18 14.09
CA GLY A 274 -9.03 12.15 15.06
C GLY A 274 -8.56 12.38 16.51
N ASP A 275 -7.56 13.24 16.74
CA ASP A 275 -6.95 13.42 18.07
C ASP A 275 -7.66 14.45 18.97
N ALA A 276 -8.71 15.13 18.50
CA ALA A 276 -9.30 16.26 19.22
C ALA A 276 -10.43 15.90 20.20
N ASN A 277 -10.83 14.62 20.34
CA ASN A 277 -12.08 14.26 21.03
C ASN A 277 -11.96 13.12 22.06
N HIS A 278 -10.92 13.14 22.90
CA HIS A 278 -10.85 12.30 24.11
C HIS A 278 -10.45 13.12 25.34
N GLY A 279 -11.30 14.10 25.69
CA GLY A 279 -11.11 14.93 26.87
C GLY A 279 -12.39 15.61 27.31
N ARG A 280 -13.33 14.85 27.87
CA ARG A 280 -14.23 15.22 28.97
C ARG A 280 -15.08 14.03 29.40
#